data_AF-A0AAE1J165-F1
#
_entry.id   AF-A0AAE1J165-F1
#
_cell.length_a   1.000
_cell.length_b   1.000
_cell.length_c   1.000
_cell.angle_alpha   90.00
_cell.angle_beta   90.00
_cell.angle_gamma   90.00
#
_symmetry.space_group_name_H-M   'P 1'
#
loop_
_entity.id
_entity.type
_entity.pdbx_description
1 polymer ?
#
loop_
_entity_poly.entity_id
_entity_poly.type
_entity_poly.pdbx_seq_one_letter_code
_entity_poly.pdbx_strand_id
1 'polypeptide(L)'
;MKASLLQQVVIGVPIISNKYLPDSAGQCNKFNRSSNQSEAARLRPKITDTVKGKLSLGARILQVGGLTKIFKQLFPIKEGEKLLKASQCYLSTTSGPIAGLLFISTEKVAFCSDRSLKITSPKGELVRVLYKVLIPLEKIKCVNQSKSMRKPSQKYMEIETVDNFDFWFMGFLNYRQAFKYLQLAVSQS
;
A
#
# COMPACT_ATOMS: atom_id res chain seq x y z
N MET A 1 -28.45 20.97 3.89
CA MET A 1 -28.27 19.85 2.94
C MET A 1 -27.28 20.25 1.86
N LYS A 2 -26.06 19.68 1.90
CA LYS A 2 -25.17 19.41 0.76
C LYS A 2 -23.93 18.72 1.34
N ALA A 3 -24.06 17.43 1.63
CA ALA A 3 -22.90 16.56 1.81
C ALA A 3 -22.35 16.29 0.42
N SER A 4 -21.21 16.90 0.11
CA SER A 4 -20.50 16.71 -1.16
C SER A 4 -19.97 15.27 -1.23
N LEU A 5 -20.69 14.42 -1.96
CA LEU A 5 -20.20 13.17 -2.52
C LEU A 5 -18.99 13.47 -3.40
N LEU A 6 -17.77 13.28 -2.91
CA LEU A 6 -16.56 12.97 -3.69
C LEU A 6 -15.36 12.80 -2.74
N GLN A 7 -15.29 11.63 -2.09
CA GLN A 7 -14.07 10.91 -1.74
C GLN A 7 -14.48 9.73 -0.86
N GLN A 8 -14.88 8.62 -1.49
CA GLN A 8 -14.73 7.32 -0.83
C GLN A 8 -13.23 7.00 -0.81
N VAL A 9 -12.47 7.76 -0.02
CA VAL A 9 -11.31 7.21 0.65
C VAL A 9 -11.93 6.18 1.57
N VAL A 10 -11.72 4.90 1.31
CA VAL A 10 -11.86 3.90 2.38
C VAL A 10 -10.83 4.33 3.40
N ILE A 11 -11.23 5.20 4.33
CA ILE A 11 -10.49 5.48 5.55
C ILE A 11 -10.56 4.13 6.25
N GLY A 12 -9.50 3.34 6.06
CA GLY A 12 -9.48 1.96 6.50
C GLY A 12 -9.77 1.95 7.99
N VAL A 13 -10.98 1.52 8.35
CA VAL A 13 -11.19 0.98 9.68
C VAL A 13 -10.31 -0.27 9.71
N PRO A 14 -9.30 -0.32 10.57
CA PRO A 14 -8.46 -1.49 10.71
C PRO A 14 -9.37 -2.62 11.14
N ILE A 15 -9.53 -3.61 10.27
CA ILE A 15 -10.23 -4.82 10.66
C ILE A 15 -9.25 -5.56 11.55
N ILE A 16 -9.37 -5.35 12.86
CA ILE A 16 -8.60 -6.05 13.89
C ILE A 16 -8.79 -7.53 13.63
N SER A 17 -7.74 -8.16 13.11
CA SER A 17 -7.73 -9.59 12.82
C SER A 17 -6.73 -10.28 13.71
N ASN A 18 -7.24 -10.82 14.81
CA ASN A 18 -6.53 -11.82 15.61
C ASN A 18 -6.12 -13.07 14.79
N LYS A 19 -6.51 -13.20 13.50
CA LYS A 19 -6.14 -14.33 12.64
C LYS A 19 -4.82 -14.16 11.86
N TYR A 20 -4.21 -12.98 11.85
CA TYR A 20 -2.90 -12.74 11.20
C TYR A 20 -1.85 -12.18 12.16
N LEU A 21 -2.15 -12.18 13.46
CA LEU A 21 -1.11 -12.11 14.48
C LEU A 21 -0.18 -13.32 14.29
N PRO A 22 1.15 -13.16 14.25
CA PRO A 22 2.04 -14.29 14.01
C PRO A 22 2.02 -15.23 15.22
N ASP A 23 1.21 -16.29 15.16
CA ASP A 23 1.76 -17.63 14.88
C ASP A 23 0.74 -18.77 14.72
N SER A 24 1.12 -19.65 13.79
CA SER A 24 0.69 -21.04 13.54
C SER A 24 -0.43 -21.37 12.52
N ALA A 25 -0.09 -22.36 11.66
CA ALA A 25 -0.79 -22.95 10.51
C ALA A 25 -0.94 -22.04 9.26
N GLY A 26 -0.72 -22.42 8.00
CA GLY A 26 -0.38 -23.67 7.30
C GLY A 26 -0.02 -23.29 5.86
N GLN A 27 0.58 -24.20 5.09
CA GLN A 27 1.23 -23.99 3.78
C GLN A 27 0.38 -23.27 2.71
N CYS A 28 1.06 -22.54 1.79
CA CYS A 28 0.70 -22.59 0.36
C CYS A 28 1.87 -22.24 -0.58
N ASN A 29 2.37 -23.29 -1.23
CA ASN A 29 2.82 -23.47 -2.61
C ASN A 29 3.79 -22.50 -3.31
N LYS A 30 4.88 -23.10 -3.80
CA LYS A 30 5.82 -22.58 -4.80
C LYS A 30 5.04 -22.17 -6.06
N PHE A 31 5.11 -20.90 -6.44
CA PHE A 31 4.59 -20.43 -7.71
C PHE A 31 5.71 -20.52 -8.77
N ASN A 32 5.66 -21.56 -9.60
CA ASN A 32 6.50 -21.69 -10.78
C ASN A 32 6.02 -20.68 -11.85
N ARG A 33 6.96 -19.96 -12.45
CA ARG A 33 6.71 -18.98 -13.50
C ARG A 33 6.93 -19.67 -14.85
N SER A 34 5.85 -20.09 -15.52
CA SER A 34 5.91 -20.48 -16.93
C SER A 34 5.79 -19.23 -17.79
N SER A 35 6.84 -18.96 -18.58
CA SER A 35 6.86 -17.96 -19.62
C SER A 35 6.35 -18.58 -20.92
N ASN A 36 5.15 -18.21 -21.35
CA ASN A 36 4.74 -18.40 -22.74
C ASN A 36 4.76 -17.03 -23.42
N GLN A 37 5.75 -16.85 -24.28
CA GLN A 37 5.78 -15.80 -25.30
C GLN A 37 4.81 -16.19 -26.42
N SER A 38 4.09 -15.21 -26.96
CA SER A 38 3.55 -15.29 -28.31
C SER A 38 3.48 -13.89 -28.92
N GLU A 39 4.40 -13.69 -29.86
CA GLU A 39 4.35 -12.97 -31.13
C GLU A 39 3.79 -11.53 -31.25
N ALA A 40 4.56 -10.78 -32.01
CA ALA A 40 4.44 -9.35 -32.27
C ALA A 40 3.38 -9.03 -33.32
N ALA A 41 2.49 -8.09 -33.01
CA ALA A 41 1.83 -7.24 -34.00
C ALA A 41 2.22 -5.79 -33.71
N ARG A 42 3.05 -5.23 -34.59
CA ARG A 42 3.48 -3.82 -34.57
C ARG A 42 2.27 -2.92 -34.83
N LEU A 43 1.77 -2.24 -33.80
CA LEU A 43 0.90 -1.09 -33.94
C LEU A 43 1.37 0.02 -33.00
N ARG A 44 1.90 1.09 -33.59
CA ARG A 44 2.34 2.33 -32.92
C ARG A 44 1.10 3.03 -32.36
N PRO A 45 0.86 3.13 -31.03
CA PRO A 45 -0.34 3.75 -30.52
C PRO A 45 -0.14 5.27 -30.42
N LYS A 46 -1.00 6.03 -31.10
CA LYS A 46 -1.16 7.47 -30.88
C LYS A 46 -1.58 7.71 -29.42
N ILE A 47 -0.83 8.58 -28.75
CA ILE A 47 -1.01 8.91 -27.33
C ILE A 47 -2.06 10.02 -27.26
N THR A 48 -3.34 9.65 -27.17
CA THR A 48 -4.39 10.59 -26.77
C THR A 48 -5.40 9.87 -25.90
N ASP A 49 -5.44 10.29 -24.64
CA ASP A 49 -6.58 10.26 -23.72
C ASP A 49 -7.60 9.15 -23.93
N THR A 50 -7.34 7.97 -23.34
CA THR A 50 -8.29 7.10 -22.60
C THR A 50 -7.66 5.71 -22.42
N VAL A 51 -6.65 5.62 -21.55
CA VAL A 51 -6.21 4.35 -20.95
C VAL A 51 -6.38 4.45 -19.42
N LYS A 52 -7.61 4.78 -18.98
CA LYS A 52 -7.99 4.62 -17.56
C LYS A 52 -8.02 3.13 -17.13
N GLY A 53 -7.85 2.21 -18.08
CA GLY A 53 -7.84 0.77 -17.87
C GLY A 53 -6.47 0.22 -17.46
N LYS A 54 -6.39 -0.29 -16.22
CA LYS A 54 -5.58 -1.46 -15.83
C LYS A 54 -4.05 -1.34 -15.88
N LEU A 55 -3.48 -0.18 -15.58
CA LEU A 55 -2.03 -0.11 -15.35
C LEU A 55 -1.71 -0.49 -13.91
N SER A 56 -0.73 -1.39 -13.75
CA SER A 56 -0.13 -1.66 -12.44
C SER A 56 0.42 -0.36 -11.85
N LEU A 57 0.52 -0.30 -10.52
CA LEU A 57 1.09 0.88 -9.86
C LEU A 57 2.49 1.23 -10.40
N GLY A 58 3.29 0.22 -10.76
CA GLY A 58 4.58 0.40 -11.44
C GLY A 58 4.48 1.12 -12.79
N ALA A 59 3.56 0.72 -13.67
CA ALA A 59 3.36 1.40 -14.95
C ALA A 59 2.82 2.83 -14.75
N ARG A 60 1.96 3.04 -13.75
CA ARG A 60 1.47 4.37 -13.38
C ARG A 60 2.59 5.29 -12.88
N ILE A 61 3.54 4.78 -12.10
CA ILE A 61 4.71 5.54 -11.65
C ILE A 61 5.51 6.06 -12.83
N LEU A 62 5.74 5.24 -13.85
CA LEU A 62 6.49 5.64 -15.04
C LEU A 62 5.73 6.72 -15.84
N GLN A 63 4.43 6.54 -16.06
CA GLN A 63 3.61 7.49 -16.78
C GLN A 63 3.49 8.85 -16.09
N VAL A 64 3.31 8.82 -14.77
CA VAL A 64 3.15 10.03 -13.96
C VAL A 64 4.51 10.71 -13.72
N GLY A 65 5.62 10.02 -14.00
CA GLY A 65 6.98 10.58 -13.96
C GLY A 65 7.63 10.50 -12.59
N GLY A 66 7.38 9.42 -11.83
CA GLY A 66 8.12 9.08 -10.62
C GLY A 66 7.28 8.97 -9.34
N LEU A 67 7.94 8.53 -8.27
CA LEU A 67 7.32 8.22 -6.97
C LEU A 67 6.71 9.45 -6.29
N THR A 68 7.38 10.59 -6.35
CA THR A 68 6.88 11.83 -5.75
C THR A 68 5.59 12.29 -6.43
N LYS A 69 5.53 12.25 -7.77
CA LYS A 69 4.34 12.69 -8.51
C LYS A 69 3.16 11.74 -8.30
N ILE A 70 3.39 10.42 -8.31
CA ILE A 70 2.31 9.46 -8.02
C ILE A 70 1.81 9.60 -6.58
N PHE A 71 2.69 9.86 -5.61
CA PHE A 71 2.30 10.07 -4.22
C PHE A 71 1.33 11.25 -4.10
N LYS A 72 1.65 12.38 -4.73
CA LYS A 72 0.79 13.57 -4.79
C LYS A 72 -0.55 13.33 -5.50
N GLN A 73 -0.58 12.41 -6.46
CA GLN A 73 -1.83 12.02 -7.13
C GLN A 73 -2.68 11.05 -6.30
N LEU A 74 -2.05 10.19 -5.51
CA LEU A 74 -2.74 9.14 -4.76
C LEU A 74 -3.29 9.63 -3.41
N PHE A 75 -2.64 10.60 -2.78
CA PHE A 75 -2.96 11.07 -1.44
C PHE A 75 -3.05 12.59 -1.39
N PRO A 76 -3.92 13.16 -0.53
CA PRO A 76 -3.92 14.60 -0.28
C PRO A 76 -2.57 15.02 0.30
N ILE A 77 -2.05 16.18 -0.08
CA ILE A 77 -0.72 16.66 0.30
C ILE A 77 -0.89 17.93 1.12
N LYS A 78 -0.30 17.96 2.32
CA LYS A 78 -0.23 19.17 3.14
C LYS A 78 0.82 20.14 2.57
N GLU A 79 0.67 21.42 2.87
CA GLU A 79 1.66 22.42 2.48
C GLU A 79 3.05 22.06 3.04
N GLY A 80 4.09 22.16 2.21
CA GLY A 80 5.45 21.78 2.60
C GLY A 80 5.74 20.29 2.72
N GLU A 81 4.74 19.40 2.59
CA GLU A 81 4.92 17.96 2.74
C GLU A 81 5.85 17.36 1.67
N LYS A 82 6.86 16.60 2.13
CA LYS A 82 7.86 15.96 1.26
C LYS A 82 7.81 14.44 1.41
N LEU A 83 7.90 13.73 0.29
CA LEU A 83 8.09 12.28 0.28
C LEU A 83 9.54 11.96 0.65
N LEU A 84 9.75 11.19 1.71
CA LEU A 84 11.07 10.76 2.20
C LEU A 84 11.47 9.41 1.60
N LYS A 85 10.54 8.46 1.56
CA LYS A 85 10.79 7.11 1.07
C LYS A 85 9.55 6.48 0.48
N ALA A 86 9.73 5.66 -0.56
CA ALA A 86 8.76 4.64 -0.94
C ALA A 86 9.41 3.26 -0.92
N SER A 87 8.69 2.23 -0.50
CA SER A 87 9.17 0.84 -0.44
C SER A 87 8.06 -0.14 -0.79
N GLN A 88 8.37 -1.14 -1.61
CA GLN A 88 7.47 -2.26 -1.87
C GLN A 88 7.35 -3.12 -0.62
N CYS A 89 6.11 -3.46 -0.27
CA CYS A 89 5.79 -4.32 0.86
C CYS A 89 4.39 -4.93 0.66
N TYR A 90 3.98 -5.70 1.66
CA TYR A 90 2.62 -6.19 1.81
C TYR A 90 2.00 -5.61 3.06
N LEU A 91 0.73 -5.20 2.98
CA LEU A 91 -0.10 -4.89 4.13
C LEU A 91 -0.87 -6.15 4.53
N SER A 92 -0.77 -6.57 5.79
CA SER A 92 -1.57 -7.67 6.32
C SER A 92 -3.02 -7.23 6.50
N THR A 93 -3.97 -8.07 6.06
CA THR A 93 -5.41 -7.85 6.24
C THR A 93 -6.12 -9.15 6.58
N THR A 94 -7.37 -9.08 7.03
CA THR A 94 -8.23 -10.27 7.27
C THR A 94 -8.42 -11.16 6.06
N SER A 95 -8.33 -10.61 4.85
CA SER A 95 -8.45 -11.37 3.60
C SER A 95 -7.10 -11.80 3.04
N GLY A 96 -6.03 -11.65 3.83
CA GLY A 96 -4.66 -11.96 3.46
C GLY A 96 -3.82 -10.73 3.11
N PRO A 97 -2.52 -10.94 2.79
CA PRO A 97 -1.60 -9.86 2.51
C PRO A 97 -1.88 -9.19 1.15
N ILE A 98 -1.93 -7.87 1.13
CA ILE A 98 -2.12 -7.06 -0.07
C ILE A 98 -0.77 -6.45 -0.48
N ALA A 99 -0.30 -6.78 -1.69
CA ALA A 99 0.92 -6.19 -2.26
C ALA A 99 0.71 -4.70 -2.61
N GLY A 100 1.70 -3.87 -2.31
CA GLY A 100 1.66 -2.45 -2.63
C GLY A 100 2.93 -1.68 -2.30
N LEU A 101 2.78 -0.36 -2.28
CA LEU A 101 3.84 0.58 -1.91
C LEU A 101 3.48 1.29 -0.60
N LEU A 102 4.42 1.24 0.35
CA LEU A 102 4.45 2.11 1.51
C LEU A 102 5.21 3.39 1.14
N PHE A 103 4.57 4.54 1.35
CA PHE A 103 5.12 5.87 1.24
C PHE A 103 5.30 6.45 2.65
N ILE A 104 6.48 6.98 2.92
CA ILE A 104 6.81 7.68 4.16
C ILE A 104 7.12 9.12 3.76
N SER A 105 6.36 10.05 4.29
CA SER A 105 6.53 11.49 4.09
C SER A 105 6.88 12.18 5.40
N THR A 106 7.11 13.49 5.36
CA THR A 106 7.30 14.32 6.55
C THR A 106 6.03 14.49 7.38
N GLU A 107 4.85 14.10 6.88
CA GLU A 107 3.55 14.33 7.56
C GLU A 107 2.76 13.06 7.83
N LYS A 108 3.00 12.00 7.05
CA LYS A 108 2.22 10.76 7.09
C LYS A 108 2.94 9.55 6.54
N VAL A 109 2.49 8.39 7.00
CA VAL A 109 2.70 7.10 6.37
C VAL A 109 1.47 6.78 5.52
N ALA A 110 1.67 6.35 4.28
CA ALA A 110 0.57 6.01 3.40
C ALA A 110 0.87 4.72 2.63
N PHE A 111 -0.13 3.88 2.44
CA PHE A 111 0.00 2.64 1.66
C PHE A 111 -1.01 2.64 0.52
N CYS A 112 -0.59 2.16 -0.66
CA CYS A 112 -1.48 1.92 -1.79
C CYS A 112 -1.22 0.54 -2.40
N SER A 113 -2.28 -0.23 -2.64
CA SER A 113 -2.16 -1.52 -3.32
C SER A 113 -1.66 -1.36 -4.75
N ASP A 114 -0.92 -2.36 -5.24
CA ASP A 114 -0.41 -2.39 -6.61
C ASP A 114 -1.51 -2.59 -7.65
N ARG A 115 -2.56 -3.31 -7.25
CA ARG A 115 -3.70 -3.70 -8.08
C ARG A 115 -5.00 -3.19 -7.45
N SER A 116 -6.00 -2.94 -8.30
CA SER A 116 -7.34 -2.64 -7.83
C SER A 116 -8.05 -3.90 -7.36
N LEU A 117 -8.75 -3.77 -6.24
CA LEU A 117 -9.67 -4.77 -5.72
C LEU A 117 -11.04 -4.58 -6.36
N LYS A 118 -11.73 -5.68 -6.63
CA LYS A 118 -13.13 -5.66 -7.06
C LYS A 118 -14.00 -5.58 -5.80
N ILE A 119 -14.84 -4.55 -5.72
CA ILE A 119 -15.81 -4.38 -4.65
C ILE A 119 -17.20 -4.20 -5.26
N THR A 120 -18.23 -4.67 -4.57
CA THR A 120 -19.61 -4.39 -4.95
C THR A 120 -20.03 -3.08 -4.29
N SER A 121 -20.52 -2.13 -5.08
CA SER A 121 -21.06 -0.87 -4.56
C SER A 121 -22.38 -1.12 -3.82
N PRO A 122 -22.84 -0.19 -2.97
CA PRO A 122 -24.16 -0.30 -2.34
C PRO A 122 -25.32 -0.42 -3.34
N LYS A 123 -25.12 -0.02 -4.60
CA LYS A 123 -26.08 -0.14 -5.69
C LYS A 123 -25.99 -1.48 -6.45
N GLY A 124 -25.14 -2.41 -6.00
CA GLY A 124 -24.92 -3.71 -6.64
C GLY A 124 -23.93 -3.70 -7.80
N GLU A 125 -23.34 -2.56 -8.14
CA GLU A 125 -22.39 -2.45 -9.26
C GLU A 125 -20.98 -2.90 -8.84
N LEU A 126 -20.32 -3.71 -9.68
CA LEU A 126 -18.94 -4.11 -9.43
C LEU A 126 -17.97 -2.97 -9.80
N VAL A 127 -17.39 -2.33 -8.79
CA VAL A 127 -16.41 -1.25 -8.95
C VAL A 127 -15.00 -1.77 -8.63
N ARG A 128 -13.99 -1.20 -9.28
CA ARG A 128 -12.58 -1.50 -9.00
C ARG A 128 -11.90 -0.32 -8.31
N VAL A 129 -11.40 -0.54 -7.09
CA VAL A 129 -10.75 0.52 -6.30
C VAL A 129 -9.37 0.08 -5.82
N LEU A 130 -8.46 1.05 -5.64
CA LEU A 130 -7.19 0.78 -4.98
C LEU A 130 -7.40 0.76 -3.47
N TYR A 131 -6.84 -0.23 -2.79
CA TYR A 131 -6.82 -0.23 -1.32
C TYR A 131 -5.80 0.79 -0.86
N LYS A 132 -6.22 1.70 0.02
CA LYS A 132 -5.38 2.78 0.53
C LYS A 132 -5.45 2.86 2.04
N VAL A 133 -4.31 3.17 2.65
CA VAL A 133 -4.20 3.50 4.08
C VAL A 133 -3.45 4.81 4.18
N LEU A 134 -3.86 5.68 5.10
CA LEU A 134 -3.19 6.94 5.41
C LEU A 134 -3.17 7.10 6.93
N ILE A 135 -1.98 7.22 7.50
CA ILE A 135 -1.73 7.34 8.93
C ILE A 135 -0.91 8.63 9.14
N PRO A 136 -1.51 9.70 9.68
CA PRO A 136 -0.75 10.89 10.07
C PRO A 136 0.34 10.54 11.08
N LEU A 137 1.53 11.15 10.98
CA LEU A 137 2.63 10.84 11.92
C LEU A 137 2.24 11.17 13.36
N GLU A 138 1.53 12.28 13.59
CA GLU A 138 0.98 12.70 14.89
C GLU A 138 0.03 11.66 15.53
N LYS A 139 -0.47 10.70 14.74
CA LYS A 139 -1.33 9.60 15.23
C LYS A 139 -0.56 8.31 15.46
N ILE A 140 0.72 8.24 15.12
CA ILE A 140 1.55 7.06 15.36
C ILE A 140 2.03 7.10 16.80
N LYS A 141 1.65 6.09 17.58
CA LYS A 141 2.10 5.91 18.96
C LYS A 141 3.51 5.30 18.99
N CYS A 142 3.73 4.24 18.22
CA CYS A 142 5.05 3.61 18.12
C CYS A 142 5.19 2.79 16.84
N VAL A 143 6.42 2.39 16.55
CA VAL A 143 6.77 1.53 15.41
C VAL A 143 7.64 0.38 15.90
N ASN A 144 7.11 -0.83 15.83
CA ASN A 144 7.77 -2.02 16.36
C ASN A 144 8.34 -2.89 15.23
N GLN A 145 9.46 -3.55 15.53
CA GLN A 145 10.01 -4.61 14.68
C GLN A 145 9.58 -5.95 15.25
N SER A 146 9.15 -6.86 14.38
CA SER A 146 8.95 -8.25 14.75
C SER A 146 9.56 -9.18 13.69
N LYS A 147 9.82 -10.42 14.08
CA LYS A 147 10.32 -11.47 13.19
C LYS A 147 9.45 -12.68 13.36
N SER A 148 9.20 -13.44 12.28
CA SER A 148 8.48 -14.70 12.43
C SER A 148 9.32 -15.66 13.27
N MET A 149 8.70 -16.30 14.27
CA MET A 149 9.37 -17.35 15.06
C MET A 149 9.73 -18.55 14.18
N ARG A 150 8.92 -18.82 13.15
CA ARG A 150 9.13 -19.92 12.18
C ARG A 150 10.13 -19.58 11.08
N LYS A 151 10.17 -18.31 10.66
CA LYS A 151 11.05 -17.82 9.60
C LYS A 151 11.72 -16.52 10.03
N PRO A 152 12.84 -16.58 10.76
CA PRO A 152 13.53 -15.38 11.25
C PRO A 152 13.97 -14.39 10.17
N SER A 153 14.08 -14.84 8.92
CA SER A 153 14.32 -14.00 7.74
C SER A 153 13.13 -13.10 7.38
N GLN A 154 11.93 -13.48 7.77
CA GLN A 154 10.69 -12.76 7.52
C GLN A 154 10.48 -11.72 8.63
N LYS A 155 10.67 -10.46 8.26
CA LYS A 155 10.57 -9.31 9.17
C LYS A 155 9.23 -8.62 8.98
N TYR A 156 8.65 -8.22 10.10
CA TYR A 156 7.40 -7.49 10.20
C TYR A 156 7.67 -6.12 10.80
N MET A 157 6.89 -5.15 10.34
CA MET A 157 6.87 -3.80 10.85
C MET A 157 5.45 -3.51 11.28
N GLU A 158 5.28 -3.23 12.56
CA GLU A 158 4.01 -2.85 13.15
C GLU A 158 4.01 -1.35 13.36
N ILE A 159 2.90 -0.70 13.01
CA ILE A 159 2.61 0.69 13.38
C ILE A 159 1.40 0.65 14.30
N GLU A 160 1.59 0.99 15.57
CA GLU A 160 0.52 1.19 16.53
C GLU A 160 0.14 2.67 16.53
N THR A 161 -1.15 2.97 16.44
CA THR A 161 -1.66 4.34 16.50
C THR A 161 -2.21 4.68 17.88
N VAL A 162 -2.34 5.98 18.18
CA VAL A 162 -2.83 6.49 19.48
C VAL A 162 -4.28 6.09 19.76
N ASP A 163 -5.06 5.79 18.72
CA ASP A 163 -6.42 5.26 18.76
C ASP A 163 -6.47 3.72 18.77
N ASN A 164 -5.35 3.07 19.13
CA ASN A 164 -5.23 1.62 19.34
C ASN A 164 -5.49 0.77 18.11
N PHE A 165 -5.21 1.31 16.92
CA PHE A 165 -5.14 0.49 15.73
C PHE A 165 -3.72 0.03 15.44
N ASP A 166 -3.62 -1.16 14.85
CA ASP A 166 -2.36 -1.78 14.45
C ASP A 166 -2.32 -2.03 12.93
N PHE A 167 -1.22 -1.61 12.31
CA PHE A 167 -0.97 -1.85 10.89
C PHE A 167 0.29 -2.68 10.71
N TRP A 168 0.11 -3.89 10.17
CA TRP A 168 1.20 -4.85 9.97
C TRP A 168 1.68 -4.85 8.52
N PHE A 169 2.94 -4.49 8.33
CA PHE A 169 3.62 -4.55 7.05
C PHE A 169 4.68 -5.63 7.03
N MET A 170 4.83 -6.30 5.89
CA MET A 170 5.75 -7.42 5.73
C MET A 170 6.29 -7.50 4.30
N GLY A 171 7.28 -8.39 4.09
CA GLY A 171 7.80 -8.67 2.75
C GLY A 171 8.46 -7.46 2.08
N PHE A 172 9.07 -6.57 2.87
CA PHE A 172 9.76 -5.39 2.37
C PHE A 172 10.96 -5.78 1.51
N LEU A 173 11.08 -5.16 0.32
CA LEU A 173 12.28 -5.31 -0.50
C LEU A 173 13.54 -4.77 0.20
N ASN A 174 13.40 -3.66 0.94
CA ASN A 174 14.46 -3.10 1.77
C ASN A 174 13.94 -2.70 3.14
N TYR A 175 13.74 -3.70 4.00
CA TYR A 175 13.21 -3.54 5.36
C TYR A 175 13.99 -2.54 6.21
N ARG A 176 15.33 -2.70 6.27
CA ARG A 176 16.20 -1.87 7.14
C ARG A 176 16.07 -0.39 6.80
N GLN A 177 16.07 -0.06 5.51
CA GLN A 177 15.94 1.32 5.06
C GLN A 177 14.54 1.88 5.36
N ALA A 178 13.49 1.11 5.06
CA ALA A 178 12.11 1.54 5.31
C ALA A 178 11.88 1.84 6.80
N PHE A 179 12.33 0.92 7.67
CA PHE A 179 12.23 1.08 9.12
C PHE A 179 12.99 2.32 9.62
N LYS A 180 14.23 2.52 9.15
CA LYS A 180 15.02 3.71 9.51
C LYS A 180 14.32 5.02 9.14
N TYR A 181 13.79 5.12 7.91
CA TYR A 181 13.07 6.33 7.49
C TYR A 181 11.79 6.56 8.29
N LEU A 182 11.08 5.48 8.63
CA LEU A 182 9.85 5.57 9.39
C LEU A 182 10.13 6.05 10.83
N GLN A 183 11.12 5.46 11.50
CA GLN A 183 11.55 5.92 12.83
C GLN A 183 11.96 7.38 12.82
N LEU A 184 12.76 7.80 11.82
CA LEU A 184 13.19 9.19 11.69
C LEU A 184 12.01 10.13 11.50
N ALA A 185 11.01 9.75 10.70
CA ALA A 185 9.82 10.55 10.46
C ALA A 185 8.99 10.71 11.74
N VAL A 186 8.75 9.61 12.47
CA VAL A 186 7.99 9.62 13.73
C VAL A 186 8.73 10.36 14.85
N SER A 187 10.06 10.32 14.89
CA SER A 187 10.83 11.07 15.89
C SER A 187 10.87 12.59 15.65
N GLN A 188 10.52 13.03 14.44
CA GLN A 188 10.55 14.44 14.03
C GLN A 188 9.15 15.07 13.97
N SER A 189 8.10 14.28 14.22
CA SER A 189 6.70 14.72 14.22
C SER A 189 6.23 15.21 15.58
#